data_AF-A0A2G8HQL1-F1
#
_entry.id   AF-A0A2G8HQL1-F1
#
_cell.length_a   1.000
_cell.length_b   1.000
_cell.length_c   1.000
_cell.angle_alpha   90.00
_cell.angle_beta   90.00
_cell.angle_gamma   90.00
#
_symmetry.space_group_name_H-M   'P 1'
#
loop_
_entity.id
_entity.type
_entity.pdbx_description
1 polymer ?
#
loop_
_entity_poly.entity_id
_entity_poly.type
_entity_poly.pdbx_seq_one_letter_code
_entity_poly.pdbx_strand_id
1 'polypeptide(L)'
;MRKFISLLVFQSMIIKREKNMNQTAIQTINRQELACLTEITLEGEITQLGEVRNFKSHPYLKKHIPEDISISWSALKSGESLKEHYHPCASVLIITEGQGRSTGDSHVDIKAGDVVYIPEWNLHGFIGKGENGFKALSIQFQETAIFESEENPETTYFDRESVPLEQRQLQIIARDELPSIHEAVVNGIRHDLGTLKNFSSNNLLSKLFPSNFSCAWVKLENGQSLAPHRHQEDSMIILTEGEGSFAADKDFPLKKGDIVFVPESANHGFKTEADQSFWALSVQFNPTGLYESQESPRVKFLSKFDQLIQRNNQIAEDFFSNNHTFKMNIDSIEKQNILLDCLQVMSDHFQRLMYLRVGLCDSKAHGKVFMEHFLEELGHDKSLAKERKREKIWDPILESSCAWFVQRNYLLDNSERIIMVQMVLEKCAHIFYSHFANILQKKSEHIHSHMHADEGHDEMGVELLKDEPDYKYERYFELQKESWSIMNLFIHRIGELLQ
;
A
#
# COMPACT_ATOMS: atom_id res chain seq x y z
N MET A 1 30.32 20.98 -22.54
CA MET A 1 29.29 20.07 -23.12
C MET A 1 29.05 18.79 -22.31
N ARG A 2 30.08 18.04 -21.86
CA ARG A 2 29.87 16.81 -21.04
C ARG A 2 29.19 17.01 -19.67
N LYS A 3 29.36 18.16 -19.00
CA LYS A 3 28.72 18.47 -17.70
C LYS A 3 27.22 18.80 -17.79
N PHE A 4 26.72 19.25 -18.94
CA PHE A 4 25.29 19.57 -19.13
C PHE A 4 24.44 18.32 -19.42
N ILE A 5 25.03 17.29 -20.03
CA ILE A 5 24.35 16.02 -20.33
C ILE A 5 24.12 15.21 -19.05
N SER A 6 25.04 15.26 -18.08
CA SER A 6 24.91 14.56 -16.79
C SER A 6 23.75 15.09 -15.93
N LEU A 7 23.51 16.41 -15.93
CA LEU A 7 22.47 17.04 -15.11
C LEU A 7 21.07 16.79 -15.69
N LEU A 8 20.94 16.80 -17.03
CA LEU A 8 19.71 16.46 -17.75
C LEU A 8 19.34 14.98 -17.62
N VAL A 9 20.33 14.07 -17.61
CA VAL A 9 20.08 12.64 -17.37
C VAL A 9 19.59 12.41 -15.93
N PHE A 10 20.19 13.06 -14.94
CA PHE A 10 19.78 12.95 -13.53
C PHE A 10 18.39 13.54 -13.26
N GLN A 11 18.08 14.73 -13.79
CA GLN A 11 16.73 15.31 -13.71
C GLN A 11 15.71 14.47 -14.47
N SER A 12 16.06 13.90 -15.64
CA SER A 12 15.14 13.02 -16.37
C SER A 12 14.90 11.70 -15.63
N MET A 13 15.88 11.18 -14.88
CA MET A 13 15.74 10.01 -14.03
C MET A 13 14.87 10.31 -12.83
N ILE A 14 15.02 11.46 -12.17
CA ILE A 14 14.17 11.90 -11.05
C ILE A 14 12.73 12.14 -11.51
N ILE A 15 12.51 12.82 -12.65
CA ILE A 15 11.17 13.07 -13.20
C ILE A 15 10.53 11.75 -13.71
N LYS A 16 11.30 10.81 -14.26
CA LYS A 16 10.80 9.45 -14.56
C LYS A 16 10.50 8.66 -13.29
N ARG A 17 11.30 8.81 -12.22
CA ARG A 17 11.06 8.18 -10.91
C ARG A 17 9.80 8.74 -10.27
N GLU A 18 9.60 10.05 -10.26
CA GLU A 18 8.39 10.70 -9.74
C GLU A 18 7.14 10.36 -10.56
N LYS A 19 7.24 10.29 -11.91
CA LYS A 19 6.13 9.85 -12.77
C LYS A 19 5.80 8.36 -12.62
N ASN A 20 6.79 7.51 -12.35
CA ASN A 20 6.57 6.09 -12.08
C ASN A 20 6.07 5.84 -10.65
N MET A 21 6.59 6.56 -9.65
CA MET A 21 6.21 6.43 -8.23
C MET A 21 4.73 6.77 -8.00
N ASN A 22 4.18 7.77 -8.71
CA ASN A 22 2.75 8.10 -8.60
C ASN A 22 1.82 7.11 -9.35
N GLN A 23 2.35 6.25 -10.22
CA GLN A 23 1.55 5.22 -10.90
C GLN A 23 1.53 3.88 -10.15
N THR A 24 2.47 3.65 -9.23
CA THR A 24 2.60 2.41 -8.46
C THR A 24 2.15 2.55 -7.00
N ALA A 25 1.77 3.75 -6.57
CA ALA A 25 1.34 3.99 -5.19
C ALA A 25 -0.10 3.51 -4.98
N ILE A 26 -0.29 2.70 -3.94
CA ILE A 26 -1.61 2.29 -3.45
C ILE A 26 -2.44 3.54 -3.13
N GLN A 27 -3.69 3.55 -3.56
CA GLN A 27 -4.63 4.64 -3.28
C GLN A 27 -5.80 4.12 -2.48
N THR A 28 -6.20 4.89 -1.47
CA THR A 28 -7.42 4.67 -0.72
C THR A 28 -8.37 5.81 -1.02
N ILE A 29 -9.54 5.48 -1.55
CA ILE A 29 -10.55 6.43 -1.99
C ILE A 29 -11.82 6.10 -1.21
N ASN A 30 -12.28 7.05 -0.43
CA ASN A 30 -13.51 6.88 0.32
C ASN A 30 -14.73 7.13 -0.59
N ARG A 31 -15.82 6.36 -0.41
CA ARG A 31 -17.06 6.53 -1.19
C ARG A 31 -17.58 7.97 -1.24
N GLN A 32 -17.34 8.78 -0.21
CA GLN A 32 -17.78 10.18 -0.15
C GLN A 32 -17.02 11.07 -1.16
N GLU A 33 -15.85 10.65 -1.64
CA GLU A 33 -15.05 11.36 -2.64
C GLU A 33 -15.59 11.15 -4.07
N LEU A 34 -16.49 10.19 -4.26
CA LEU A 34 -17.15 9.95 -5.54
C LEU A 34 -18.34 10.89 -5.71
N ALA A 35 -18.53 11.41 -6.93
CA ALA A 35 -19.67 12.25 -7.26
C ALA A 35 -20.97 11.47 -7.05
N CYS A 36 -21.98 12.15 -6.51
CA CYS A 36 -23.29 11.59 -6.20
C CYS A 36 -24.32 12.10 -7.20
N LEU A 37 -24.98 11.17 -7.88
CA LEU A 37 -26.15 11.41 -8.70
C LEU A 37 -27.37 10.84 -7.98
N THR A 38 -28.45 11.62 -7.91
CA THR A 38 -29.71 11.16 -7.29
C THR A 38 -30.88 11.12 -8.27
N GLU A 39 -30.76 11.87 -9.35
CA GLU A 39 -31.74 11.96 -10.42
C GLU A 39 -31.04 12.21 -11.74
N ILE A 40 -31.74 11.92 -12.83
CA ILE A 40 -31.31 12.18 -14.21
C ILE A 40 -32.52 12.62 -15.04
N THR A 41 -32.31 13.49 -16.03
CA THR A 41 -33.37 13.83 -16.99
C THR A 41 -33.29 12.88 -18.19
N LEU A 42 -34.29 12.02 -18.36
CA LEU A 42 -34.41 11.13 -19.50
C LEU A 42 -35.63 11.54 -20.31
N GLU A 43 -35.44 11.84 -21.60
CA GLU A 43 -36.52 12.26 -22.51
C GLU A 43 -37.35 13.47 -22.01
N GLY A 44 -36.72 14.35 -21.23
CA GLY A 44 -37.37 15.51 -20.62
C GLY A 44 -38.12 15.24 -19.32
N GLU A 45 -38.10 14.00 -18.80
CA GLU A 45 -38.64 13.64 -17.50
C GLU A 45 -37.54 13.39 -16.46
N ILE A 46 -37.72 13.93 -15.26
CA ILE A 46 -36.82 13.66 -14.13
C ILE A 46 -37.09 12.26 -13.60
N THR A 47 -36.08 11.40 -13.69
CA THR A 47 -36.08 10.04 -13.15
C THR A 47 -35.25 10.00 -11.88
N GLN A 48 -35.88 9.59 -10.78
CA GLN A 48 -35.19 9.37 -9.50
C GLN A 48 -34.42 8.05 -9.54
N LEU A 49 -33.14 8.11 -9.13
CA LEU A 49 -32.21 6.97 -9.18
C LEU A 49 -31.91 6.39 -7.79
N GLY A 50 -32.28 7.07 -6.72
CA GLY A 50 -31.76 6.81 -5.38
C GLY A 50 -30.46 7.57 -5.14
N GLU A 51 -29.44 6.91 -4.61
CA GLU A 51 -28.07 7.41 -4.58
C GLU A 51 -27.22 6.56 -5.52
N VAL A 52 -26.55 7.18 -6.50
CA VAL A 52 -25.62 6.53 -7.41
C VAL A 52 -24.28 7.26 -7.38
N ARG A 53 -23.19 6.54 -7.09
CA ARG A 53 -21.82 7.06 -7.13
C ARG A 53 -20.94 6.19 -8.01
N ASN A 54 -20.71 6.64 -9.24
CA ASN A 54 -19.85 5.94 -10.20
C ASN A 54 -18.38 6.08 -9.80
N PHE A 55 -17.64 4.98 -9.79
CA PHE A 55 -16.23 4.96 -9.42
C PHE A 55 -15.39 5.81 -10.39
N LYS A 56 -15.74 5.80 -11.69
CA LYS A 56 -15.10 6.63 -12.72
C LYS A 56 -15.38 8.14 -12.58
N SER A 57 -16.19 8.57 -11.61
CA SER A 57 -16.26 10.01 -11.25
C SER A 57 -14.98 10.50 -10.54
N HIS A 58 -14.20 9.57 -9.96
CA HIS A 58 -12.89 9.90 -9.39
C HIS A 58 -11.79 9.79 -10.45
N PRO A 59 -10.95 10.83 -10.66
CA PRO A 59 -9.94 10.83 -11.72
C PRO A 59 -8.97 9.64 -11.68
N TYR A 60 -8.58 9.21 -10.48
CA TYR A 60 -7.67 8.08 -10.33
C TYR A 60 -8.32 6.75 -10.72
N LEU A 61 -9.57 6.50 -10.31
CA LEU A 61 -10.27 5.25 -10.65
C LEU A 61 -10.65 5.22 -12.14
N LYS A 62 -11.05 6.36 -12.70
CA LYS A 62 -11.32 6.50 -14.14
C LYS A 62 -10.16 6.04 -15.01
N LYS A 63 -8.92 6.29 -14.58
CA LYS A 63 -7.72 5.93 -15.32
C LYS A 63 -7.42 4.42 -15.28
N HIS A 64 -7.79 3.73 -14.20
CA HIS A 64 -7.34 2.36 -13.95
C HIS A 64 -8.44 1.29 -14.03
N ILE A 65 -9.70 1.68 -13.89
CA ILE A 65 -10.83 0.77 -14.17
C ILE A 65 -10.95 0.66 -15.70
N PRO A 66 -10.97 -0.56 -16.28
CA PRO A 66 -11.13 -0.76 -17.71
C PRO A 66 -12.32 0.00 -18.29
N GLU A 67 -12.17 0.47 -19.54
CA GLU A 67 -13.19 1.28 -20.21
C GLU A 67 -14.53 0.53 -20.26
N ASP A 68 -14.52 -0.76 -20.55
CA ASP A 68 -15.68 -1.65 -20.65
C ASP A 68 -16.28 -2.13 -19.31
N ILE A 69 -15.83 -1.58 -18.18
CA ILE A 69 -16.35 -1.92 -16.85
C ILE A 69 -16.82 -0.65 -16.14
N SER A 70 -18.07 -0.63 -15.70
CA SER A 70 -18.62 0.42 -14.84
C SER A 70 -18.99 -0.17 -13.48
N ILE A 71 -18.49 0.46 -12.41
CA ILE A 71 -18.77 0.08 -11.02
C ILE A 71 -19.32 1.31 -10.31
N SER A 72 -20.45 1.18 -9.64
CA SER A 72 -21.08 2.26 -8.89
C SER A 72 -21.56 1.79 -7.53
N TRP A 73 -21.42 2.63 -6.51
CA TRP A 73 -22.26 2.49 -5.32
C TRP A 73 -23.68 2.89 -5.67
N SER A 74 -24.66 2.08 -5.26
CA SER A 74 -26.08 2.35 -5.42
C SER A 74 -26.79 2.19 -4.08
N ALA A 75 -27.74 3.07 -3.77
CA ALA A 75 -28.57 2.92 -2.57
C ALA A 75 -29.99 3.41 -2.80
N LEU A 76 -30.94 2.72 -2.15
CA LEU A 76 -32.33 3.15 -2.02
C LEU A 76 -32.69 3.12 -0.55
N LYS A 77 -33.21 4.24 -0.04
CA LYS A 77 -33.72 4.36 1.33
C LYS A 77 -34.98 3.53 1.51
N SER A 78 -35.39 3.35 2.77
CA SER A 78 -36.67 2.71 3.10
C SER A 78 -37.83 3.36 2.33
N GLY A 79 -38.54 2.56 1.54
CA GLY A 79 -39.69 3.00 0.74
C GLY A 79 -39.34 3.77 -0.54
N GLU A 80 -38.07 4.09 -0.77
CA GLU A 80 -37.61 4.68 -2.02
C GLU A 80 -37.62 3.62 -3.12
N SER A 81 -38.03 4.02 -4.33
CA SER A 81 -38.11 3.12 -5.47
C SER A 81 -37.36 3.65 -6.69
N LEU A 82 -36.61 2.75 -7.31
CA LEU A 82 -36.15 2.91 -8.69
C LEU A 82 -37.23 2.36 -9.61
N LYS A 83 -37.71 3.20 -10.53
CA LYS A 83 -38.76 2.81 -11.49
C LYS A 83 -38.29 1.65 -12.37
N GLU A 84 -39.26 0.87 -12.82
CA GLU A 84 -39.01 -0.24 -13.73
C GLU A 84 -38.43 0.26 -15.07
N HIS A 85 -37.33 -0.34 -15.48
CA HIS A 85 -36.62 -0.05 -16.73
C HIS A 85 -35.95 -1.33 -17.22
N TYR A 86 -35.39 -1.29 -18.43
CA TYR A 86 -34.62 -2.38 -19.02
C TYR A 86 -33.55 -1.78 -19.93
N HIS A 87 -32.51 -2.56 -20.19
CA HIS A 87 -31.34 -2.13 -20.96
C HIS A 87 -30.72 -3.34 -21.68
N PRO A 88 -29.96 -3.11 -22.78
CA PRO A 88 -29.40 -4.14 -23.64
C PRO A 88 -28.27 -4.94 -23.01
N CYS A 89 -27.71 -4.47 -21.89
CA CYS A 89 -26.60 -5.12 -21.23
C CYS A 89 -27.06 -5.86 -19.97
N ALA A 90 -26.37 -6.95 -19.66
CA ALA A 90 -26.55 -7.62 -18.39
C ALA A 90 -25.80 -6.84 -17.30
N SER A 91 -26.32 -6.89 -16.08
CA SER A 91 -25.71 -6.21 -14.93
C SER A 91 -25.73 -7.10 -13.69
N VAL A 92 -24.87 -6.76 -12.74
CA VAL A 92 -24.77 -7.45 -11.44
C VAL A 92 -24.93 -6.43 -10.33
N LEU A 93 -25.85 -6.70 -9.40
CA LEU A 93 -25.94 -5.99 -8.14
C LEU A 93 -25.39 -6.87 -7.02
N ILE A 94 -24.40 -6.37 -6.29
CA ILE A 94 -23.88 -7.02 -5.08
C ILE A 94 -24.43 -6.26 -3.88
N ILE A 95 -25.35 -6.84 -3.12
CA ILE A 95 -26.00 -6.17 -2.00
C ILE A 95 -25.05 -6.16 -0.80
N THR A 96 -24.63 -4.98 -0.39
CA THR A 96 -23.63 -4.78 0.68
C THR A 96 -24.24 -4.42 2.03
N GLU A 97 -25.50 -3.98 2.04
CA GLU A 97 -26.19 -3.60 3.28
C GLU A 97 -27.70 -3.64 3.08
N GLY A 98 -28.43 -4.00 4.16
CA GLY A 98 -29.87 -3.86 4.22
C GLY A 98 -30.62 -4.87 3.37
N GLN A 99 -31.82 -4.49 2.93
CA GLN A 99 -32.73 -5.36 2.17
C GLN A 99 -33.61 -4.56 1.22
N GLY A 100 -34.06 -5.20 0.15
CA GLY A 100 -34.91 -4.61 -0.88
C GLY A 100 -35.82 -5.65 -1.51
N ARG A 101 -36.54 -5.22 -2.54
CA ARG A 101 -37.30 -6.11 -3.42
C ARG A 101 -37.19 -5.64 -4.86
N SER A 102 -36.99 -6.57 -5.78
CA SER A 102 -37.08 -6.27 -7.20
C SER A 102 -38.54 -6.10 -7.65
N THR A 103 -38.74 -5.32 -8.70
CA THR A 103 -40.03 -5.16 -9.41
C THR A 103 -39.85 -5.49 -10.90
N GLY A 104 -40.90 -5.43 -11.71
CA GLY A 104 -40.88 -5.84 -13.11
C GLY A 104 -41.04 -7.35 -13.32
N ASP A 105 -40.21 -7.95 -14.16
CA ASP A 105 -40.26 -9.37 -14.55
C ASP A 105 -39.99 -10.33 -13.38
N SER A 106 -39.36 -9.85 -12.29
CA SER A 106 -39.11 -10.63 -11.08
C SER A 106 -39.49 -9.85 -9.82
N HIS A 107 -40.13 -10.53 -8.87
CA HIS A 107 -40.57 -9.96 -7.59
C HIS A 107 -39.93 -10.66 -6.40
N VAL A 108 -38.60 -10.59 -6.33
CA VAL A 108 -37.79 -11.31 -5.34
C VAL A 108 -37.26 -10.35 -4.28
N ASP A 109 -37.20 -10.82 -3.03
CA ASP A 109 -36.56 -10.06 -1.95
C ASP A 109 -35.04 -10.27 -2.04
N ILE A 110 -34.29 -9.19 -1.79
CA ILE A 110 -32.82 -9.16 -1.83
C ILE A 110 -32.30 -8.66 -0.48
N LYS A 111 -31.14 -9.13 -0.04
CA LYS A 111 -30.54 -8.76 1.25
C LYS A 111 -29.02 -8.71 1.17
N ALA A 112 -28.39 -8.09 2.16
CA ALA A 112 -26.93 -8.05 2.29
C ALA A 112 -26.30 -9.44 2.13
N GLY A 113 -25.27 -9.52 1.29
CA GLY A 113 -24.59 -10.75 0.89
C GLY A 113 -25.12 -11.37 -0.41
N ASP A 114 -26.26 -10.93 -0.93
CA ASP A 114 -26.76 -11.45 -2.21
C ASP A 114 -25.98 -10.87 -3.40
N VAL A 115 -25.68 -11.72 -4.37
CA VAL A 115 -25.25 -11.34 -5.73
C VAL A 115 -26.44 -11.55 -6.65
N VAL A 116 -26.96 -10.46 -7.21
CA VAL A 116 -28.15 -10.43 -8.06
C VAL A 116 -27.70 -10.23 -9.51
N TYR A 117 -27.93 -11.23 -10.34
CA TYR A 117 -27.74 -11.12 -11.78
C TYR A 117 -29.03 -10.62 -12.44
N ILE A 118 -28.88 -9.59 -13.26
CA ILE A 118 -29.94 -9.01 -14.10
C ILE A 118 -29.60 -9.31 -15.56
N PRO A 119 -30.37 -10.18 -16.24
CA PRO A 119 -30.19 -10.46 -17.66
C PRO A 119 -30.44 -9.23 -18.55
N GLU A 120 -29.88 -9.26 -19.76
CA GLU A 120 -30.22 -8.29 -20.81
C GLU A 120 -31.73 -8.25 -21.02
N TRP A 121 -32.28 -7.04 -21.23
CA TRP A 121 -33.69 -6.80 -21.51
C TRP A 121 -34.68 -7.22 -20.42
N ASN A 122 -34.20 -7.65 -19.25
CA ASN A 122 -35.03 -7.84 -18.08
C ASN A 122 -35.66 -6.50 -17.67
N LEU A 123 -36.98 -6.45 -17.50
CA LEU A 123 -37.67 -5.31 -16.91
C LEU A 123 -37.48 -5.43 -15.40
N HIS A 124 -36.79 -4.47 -14.80
CA HIS A 124 -36.57 -4.44 -13.37
C HIS A 124 -36.68 -3.04 -12.81
N GLY A 125 -37.15 -2.98 -11.57
CA GLY A 125 -36.95 -1.86 -10.66
C GLY A 125 -36.61 -2.39 -9.29
N PHE A 126 -36.40 -1.50 -8.33
CA PHE A 126 -36.08 -1.89 -6.96
C PHE A 126 -36.79 -1.00 -5.96
N ILE A 127 -37.15 -1.57 -4.81
CA ILE A 127 -37.69 -0.82 -3.67
C ILE A 127 -36.83 -1.11 -2.44
N GLY A 128 -36.37 -0.07 -1.76
CA GLY A 128 -35.69 -0.18 -0.48
C GLY A 128 -36.64 -0.66 0.62
N LYS A 129 -36.25 -1.68 1.38
CA LYS A 129 -37.05 -2.27 2.46
C LYS A 129 -36.35 -2.18 3.82
N GLY A 130 -37.13 -2.30 4.89
CA GLY A 130 -36.64 -2.18 6.27
C GLY A 130 -36.14 -0.77 6.59
N GLU A 131 -35.68 -0.53 7.82
CA GLU A 131 -35.33 0.82 8.29
C GLU A 131 -34.21 1.48 7.48
N ASN A 132 -33.30 0.67 6.94
CA ASN A 132 -32.09 1.16 6.26
C ASN A 132 -32.18 1.12 4.72
N GLY A 133 -33.28 0.61 4.15
CA GLY A 133 -33.34 0.31 2.71
C GLY A 133 -32.28 -0.71 2.32
N PHE A 134 -31.65 -0.55 1.14
CA PHE A 134 -30.45 -1.32 0.77
C PHE A 134 -29.36 -0.46 0.13
N LYS A 135 -28.13 -0.96 0.21
CA LYS A 135 -26.98 -0.47 -0.56
C LYS A 135 -26.36 -1.63 -1.32
N ALA A 136 -25.88 -1.34 -2.52
CA ALA A 136 -25.28 -2.30 -3.41
C ALA A 136 -24.09 -1.69 -4.16
N LEU A 137 -23.26 -2.56 -4.73
CA LEU A 137 -22.45 -2.21 -5.88
C LEU A 137 -23.19 -2.67 -7.13
N SER A 138 -23.42 -1.74 -8.05
CA SER A 138 -23.90 -2.03 -9.39
C SER A 138 -22.71 -2.13 -10.34
N ILE A 139 -22.60 -3.26 -11.05
CA ILE A 139 -21.53 -3.56 -11.99
C ILE A 139 -22.14 -3.82 -13.36
N GLN A 140 -21.64 -3.11 -14.37
CA GLN A 140 -22.07 -3.21 -15.76
C GLN A 140 -20.84 -3.46 -16.64
N PHE A 141 -20.95 -4.38 -17.60
CA PHE A 141 -19.88 -4.77 -18.51
C PHE A 141 -20.05 -4.08 -19.87
N GLN A 142 -19.96 -2.76 -19.87
CA GLN A 142 -20.02 -1.91 -21.07
C GLN A 142 -19.23 -0.61 -20.84
N GLU A 143 -18.88 0.07 -21.95
CA GLU A 143 -18.03 1.27 -21.93
C GLU A 143 -18.67 2.45 -21.17
N THR A 144 -19.95 2.69 -21.43
CA THR A 144 -20.73 3.83 -20.94
C THR A 144 -21.76 3.35 -19.92
N ALA A 145 -21.88 3.98 -18.74
CA ALA A 145 -22.92 3.56 -17.79
C ALA A 145 -24.33 3.81 -18.37
N ILE A 146 -25.31 2.98 -17.99
CA ILE A 146 -26.67 2.99 -18.57
C ILE A 146 -27.37 4.36 -18.47
N PHE A 147 -26.97 5.19 -17.50
CA PHE A 147 -27.48 6.54 -17.26
C PHE A 147 -26.43 7.65 -17.46
N GLU A 148 -25.36 7.42 -18.23
CA GLU A 148 -24.29 8.41 -18.39
C GLU A 148 -24.62 9.52 -19.39
N SER A 149 -25.53 9.27 -20.35
CA SER A 149 -25.95 10.25 -21.37
C SER A 149 -27.46 10.51 -21.32
N GLU A 150 -27.84 11.77 -21.15
CA GLU A 150 -29.23 12.22 -21.28
C GLU A 150 -29.70 12.25 -22.74
N GLU A 151 -28.79 12.36 -23.71
CA GLU A 151 -29.11 12.45 -25.16
C GLU A 151 -29.28 11.08 -25.83
N ASN A 152 -28.60 10.03 -25.35
CA ASN A 152 -28.71 8.66 -25.86
C ASN A 152 -28.58 7.65 -24.69
N PRO A 153 -29.60 7.46 -23.85
CA PRO A 153 -29.60 6.35 -22.91
C PRO A 153 -29.58 5.02 -23.68
N GLU A 154 -28.81 4.03 -23.23
CA GLU A 154 -28.76 2.67 -23.79
C GLU A 154 -30.06 1.92 -23.46
N THR A 155 -31.19 2.41 -23.95
CA THR A 155 -32.52 1.86 -23.75
C THR A 155 -33.25 1.96 -25.09
N THR A 156 -33.66 0.82 -25.68
CA THR A 156 -34.61 0.63 -26.82
C THR A 156 -34.09 0.41 -28.25
N TYR A 157 -33.90 -0.87 -28.66
CA TYR A 157 -33.98 -1.32 -30.07
C TYR A 157 -34.41 -2.80 -30.28
N PHE A 158 -34.82 -3.51 -29.22
CA PHE A 158 -35.08 -4.96 -29.28
C PHE A 158 -36.50 -5.31 -28.79
N ASP A 159 -37.20 -6.22 -29.48
CA ASP A 159 -38.48 -6.76 -29.02
C ASP A 159 -38.24 -7.76 -27.89
N ARG A 160 -38.16 -7.24 -26.65
CA ARG A 160 -37.93 -8.04 -25.43
C ARG A 160 -38.90 -9.20 -25.27
N GLU A 161 -40.12 -9.08 -25.80
CA GLU A 161 -41.14 -10.14 -25.67
C GLU A 161 -40.83 -11.36 -26.53
N SER A 162 -39.86 -11.27 -27.44
CA SER A 162 -39.31 -12.43 -28.16
C SER A 162 -38.45 -13.36 -27.30
N VAL A 163 -37.95 -12.89 -26.15
CA VAL A 163 -37.16 -13.71 -25.21
C VAL A 163 -38.10 -14.25 -24.12
N PRO A 164 -38.13 -15.57 -23.87
CA PRO A 164 -38.98 -16.17 -22.83
C PRO A 164 -38.74 -15.56 -21.45
N LEU A 165 -39.81 -15.32 -20.68
CA LEU A 165 -39.74 -14.71 -19.35
C LEU A 165 -38.77 -15.44 -18.42
N GLU A 166 -38.78 -16.77 -18.45
CA GLU A 166 -37.87 -17.65 -17.69
C GLU A 166 -36.38 -17.39 -17.95
N GLN A 167 -36.03 -16.95 -19.17
CA GLN A 167 -34.65 -16.62 -19.55
C GLN A 167 -34.26 -15.20 -19.14
N ARG A 168 -35.25 -14.37 -18.78
CA ARG A 168 -35.05 -12.98 -18.34
C ARG A 168 -35.22 -12.81 -16.84
N GLN A 169 -35.50 -13.85 -16.04
CA GLN A 169 -35.66 -13.67 -14.59
C GLN A 169 -34.35 -13.33 -13.89
N LEU A 170 -34.45 -12.52 -12.82
CA LEU A 170 -33.33 -12.25 -11.92
C LEU A 170 -32.88 -13.57 -11.27
N GLN A 171 -31.56 -13.73 -11.16
CA GLN A 171 -30.97 -14.86 -10.44
C GLN A 171 -30.22 -14.34 -9.22
N ILE A 172 -30.47 -14.94 -8.06
CA ILE A 172 -29.85 -14.55 -6.79
C ILE A 172 -28.94 -15.68 -6.34
N ILE A 173 -27.69 -15.34 -6.03
CA ILE A 173 -26.74 -16.22 -5.38
C ILE A 173 -26.40 -15.61 -4.02
N ALA A 174 -26.74 -16.31 -2.93
CA ALA A 174 -26.41 -15.82 -1.60
C ALA A 174 -24.92 -16.04 -1.30
N ARG A 175 -24.27 -15.10 -0.60
CA ARG A 175 -22.86 -15.23 -0.15
C ARG A 175 -22.60 -16.57 0.56
N ASP A 176 -23.55 -17.06 1.34
CA ASP A 176 -23.41 -18.31 2.11
C ASP A 176 -23.46 -19.57 1.23
N GLU A 177 -23.98 -19.48 0.01
CA GLU A 177 -23.99 -20.58 -0.97
C GLU A 177 -22.64 -20.77 -1.66
N LEU A 178 -21.77 -19.74 -1.62
CA LEU A 178 -20.44 -19.83 -2.20
C LEU A 178 -19.50 -20.59 -1.24
N PRO A 179 -18.72 -21.57 -1.72
CA PRO A 179 -17.73 -22.28 -0.92
C PRO A 179 -16.67 -21.33 -0.38
N SER A 180 -16.23 -21.59 0.85
CA SER A 180 -15.14 -20.86 1.50
C SER A 180 -13.80 -21.51 1.25
N ILE A 181 -12.80 -20.67 1.00
CA ILE A 181 -11.38 -20.98 1.00
C ILE A 181 -10.76 -20.20 2.17
N HIS A 182 -9.92 -20.87 2.94
CA HIS A 182 -9.30 -20.29 4.15
C HIS A 182 -7.77 -20.23 4.07
N GLU A 183 -7.16 -21.01 3.17
CA GLU A 183 -5.72 -21.10 3.05
C GLU A 183 -5.27 -21.17 1.59
N ALA A 184 -4.03 -20.72 1.35
CA ALA A 184 -3.28 -21.01 0.14
C ALA A 184 -1.93 -21.63 0.51
N VAL A 185 -1.43 -22.50 -0.35
CA VAL A 185 -0.13 -23.17 -0.21
C VAL A 185 0.83 -22.58 -1.24
N VAL A 186 1.91 -21.96 -0.76
CA VAL A 186 2.96 -21.41 -1.62
C VAL A 186 4.30 -21.97 -1.17
N ASN A 187 4.99 -22.68 -2.06
CA ASN A 187 6.26 -23.35 -1.75
C ASN A 187 6.18 -24.29 -0.51
N GLY A 188 5.03 -24.94 -0.30
CA GLY A 188 4.78 -25.82 0.84
C GLY A 188 4.45 -25.09 2.15
N ILE A 189 4.39 -23.76 2.16
CA ILE A 189 3.99 -22.94 3.30
C ILE A 189 2.50 -22.62 3.18
N ARG A 190 1.75 -22.87 4.24
CA ARG A 190 0.33 -22.50 4.34
C ARG A 190 0.21 -21.04 4.77
N HIS A 191 -0.58 -20.27 4.02
CA HIS A 191 -0.90 -18.88 4.30
C HIS A 191 -2.38 -18.76 4.59
N ASP A 192 -2.73 -18.12 5.71
CA ASP A 192 -4.12 -17.81 6.07
C ASP A 192 -4.67 -16.70 5.17
N LEU A 193 -5.86 -16.93 4.62
CA LEU A 193 -6.58 -15.98 3.78
C LEU A 193 -7.79 -15.36 4.49
N GLY A 194 -8.05 -15.75 5.74
CA GLY A 194 -9.32 -15.48 6.41
C GLY A 194 -10.43 -16.32 5.81
N THR A 195 -11.49 -15.68 5.31
CA THR A 195 -12.52 -16.33 4.49
C THR A 195 -12.55 -15.70 3.12
N LEU A 196 -12.34 -16.49 2.08
CA LEU A 196 -12.43 -16.09 0.69
C LEU A 196 -13.49 -16.94 -0.03
N LYS A 197 -14.41 -16.30 -0.76
CA LYS A 197 -15.48 -16.97 -1.51
C LYS A 197 -15.49 -16.47 -2.95
N ASN A 198 -14.86 -17.22 -3.84
CA ASN A 198 -14.74 -16.88 -5.26
C ASN A 198 -16.09 -16.96 -5.96
N PHE A 199 -16.44 -15.95 -6.76
CA PHE A 199 -17.69 -16.00 -7.50
C PHE A 199 -17.62 -17.04 -8.63
N SER A 200 -16.43 -17.26 -9.21
CA SER A 200 -16.18 -18.30 -10.22
C SER A 200 -16.42 -19.73 -9.73
N SER A 201 -16.55 -19.95 -8.42
CA SER A 201 -16.95 -21.26 -7.88
C SER A 201 -18.42 -21.61 -8.14
N ASN A 202 -19.25 -20.62 -8.53
CA ASN A 202 -20.63 -20.82 -8.92
C ASN A 202 -20.76 -20.92 -10.45
N ASN A 203 -21.49 -21.93 -10.93
CA ASN A 203 -21.65 -22.23 -12.37
C ASN A 203 -22.31 -21.12 -13.18
N LEU A 204 -23.19 -20.32 -12.56
CA LEU A 204 -23.81 -19.18 -13.21
C LEU A 204 -22.80 -18.04 -13.27
N LEU A 205 -22.32 -17.58 -12.10
CA LEU A 205 -21.41 -16.44 -12.00
C LEU A 205 -20.12 -16.60 -12.86
N SER A 206 -19.54 -17.80 -12.91
CA SER A 206 -18.37 -18.10 -13.75
C SER A 206 -18.59 -17.93 -15.26
N LYS A 207 -19.84 -18.06 -15.73
CA LYS A 207 -20.21 -17.84 -17.13
C LYS A 207 -20.67 -16.42 -17.41
N LEU A 208 -21.07 -15.70 -16.37
CA LEU A 208 -21.59 -14.34 -16.48
C LEU A 208 -20.49 -13.29 -16.58
N PHE A 209 -19.41 -13.45 -15.83
CA PHE A 209 -18.35 -12.45 -15.82
C PHE A 209 -17.54 -12.49 -17.12
N PRO A 210 -17.22 -11.32 -17.70
CA PRO A 210 -16.38 -11.28 -18.88
C PRO A 210 -14.97 -11.77 -18.56
N SER A 211 -14.23 -12.13 -19.61
CA SER A 211 -12.89 -12.69 -19.47
C SER A 211 -11.84 -11.69 -18.99
N ASN A 212 -12.21 -10.52 -18.49
CA ASN A 212 -11.34 -9.50 -17.92
C ASN A 212 -11.82 -9.06 -16.53
N PHE A 213 -12.66 -9.86 -15.86
CA PHE A 213 -13.18 -9.54 -14.54
C PHE A 213 -13.30 -10.79 -13.66
N SER A 214 -12.79 -10.69 -12.44
CA SER A 214 -13.04 -11.66 -11.37
C SER A 214 -13.35 -10.95 -10.06
N CYS A 215 -14.19 -11.58 -9.24
CA CYS A 215 -14.61 -11.02 -7.97
C CYS A 215 -14.77 -12.13 -6.92
N ALA A 216 -14.46 -11.80 -5.66
CA ALA A 216 -14.64 -12.68 -4.52
C ALA A 216 -15.09 -11.89 -3.30
N TRP A 217 -15.93 -12.50 -2.45
CA TRP A 217 -16.08 -12.03 -1.08
C TRP A 217 -14.85 -12.39 -0.27
N VAL A 218 -14.33 -11.44 0.52
CA VAL A 218 -13.25 -11.69 1.47
C VAL A 218 -13.63 -11.17 2.86
N LYS A 219 -13.19 -11.88 3.91
CA LYS A 219 -13.39 -11.49 5.31
C LYS A 219 -12.15 -11.81 6.13
N LEU A 220 -11.77 -10.87 6.99
CA LEU A 220 -10.89 -11.10 8.12
C LEU A 220 -11.63 -10.74 9.41
N GLU A 221 -11.35 -11.46 10.49
CA GLU A 221 -11.93 -11.21 11.80
C GLU A 221 -10.97 -11.52 12.95
N ASN A 222 -11.15 -10.83 14.07
CA ASN A 222 -10.55 -11.14 15.36
C ASN A 222 -9.03 -11.40 15.32
N GLY A 223 -8.26 -10.40 14.91
CA GLY A 223 -6.80 -10.50 14.84
C GLY A 223 -6.26 -11.20 13.58
N GLN A 224 -7.12 -11.66 12.67
CA GLN A 224 -6.67 -12.28 11.41
C GLN A 224 -5.93 -11.28 10.53
N SER A 225 -4.98 -11.82 9.76
CA SER A 225 -4.17 -11.04 8.83
C SER A 225 -3.93 -11.82 7.54
N LEU A 226 -4.19 -11.16 6.41
CA LEU A 226 -3.66 -11.57 5.12
C LEU A 226 -2.25 -11.00 4.98
N ALA A 227 -1.27 -11.91 5.00
CA ALA A 227 0.15 -11.55 4.99
C ALA A 227 0.51 -10.68 3.76
N PRO A 228 1.52 -9.80 3.89
CA PRO A 228 2.00 -8.98 2.78
C PRO A 228 2.37 -9.83 1.56
N HIS A 229 1.81 -9.47 0.41
CA HIS A 229 2.02 -10.14 -0.87
C HIS A 229 1.92 -9.15 -2.04
N ARG A 230 2.24 -9.63 -3.23
CA ARG A 230 2.09 -8.91 -4.50
C ARG A 230 1.63 -9.84 -5.62
N HIS A 231 1.06 -9.27 -6.67
CA HIS A 231 0.63 -9.96 -7.89
C HIS A 231 0.96 -9.11 -9.13
N GLN A 232 0.79 -9.65 -10.34
CA GLN A 232 1.19 -8.99 -11.61
C GLN A 232 0.05 -8.23 -12.30
N GLU A 233 -1.07 -8.09 -11.61
CA GLU A 233 -2.27 -7.44 -12.12
C GLU A 233 -2.71 -6.30 -11.20
N ASP A 234 -3.43 -5.32 -11.74
CA ASP A 234 -4.14 -4.34 -10.90
C ASP A 234 -5.31 -5.03 -10.19
N SER A 235 -5.55 -4.63 -8.94
CA SER A 235 -6.68 -5.13 -8.16
C SER A 235 -7.31 -4.04 -7.30
N MET A 236 -8.50 -4.33 -6.78
CA MET A 236 -9.24 -3.42 -5.94
C MET A 236 -9.87 -4.19 -4.77
N ILE A 237 -9.71 -3.65 -3.56
CA ILE A 237 -10.41 -4.13 -2.37
C ILE A 237 -11.44 -3.09 -1.95
N ILE A 238 -12.71 -3.47 -1.91
CA ILE A 238 -13.82 -2.56 -1.59
C ILE A 238 -14.43 -3.01 -0.26
N LEU A 239 -14.28 -2.20 0.80
CA LEU A 239 -14.81 -2.55 2.12
C LEU A 239 -16.33 -2.32 2.17
N THR A 240 -17.08 -3.40 2.36
CA THR A 240 -18.55 -3.39 2.35
C THR A 240 -19.14 -3.36 3.76
N GLU A 241 -18.45 -3.94 4.73
CA GLU A 241 -18.87 -4.02 6.13
C GLU A 241 -17.66 -3.90 7.06
N GLY A 242 -17.87 -3.36 8.27
CA GLY A 242 -16.87 -3.36 9.33
C GLY A 242 -15.65 -2.46 9.10
N GLU A 243 -14.55 -2.83 9.76
CA GLU A 243 -13.30 -2.08 9.79
C GLU A 243 -12.09 -3.02 9.96
N GLY A 244 -10.92 -2.53 9.55
CA GLY A 244 -9.64 -3.21 9.66
C GLY A 244 -8.51 -2.25 9.34
N SER A 245 -7.37 -2.78 8.90
CA SER A 245 -6.24 -1.97 8.46
C SER A 245 -5.60 -2.55 7.21
N PHE A 246 -5.13 -1.66 6.35
CA PHE A 246 -4.11 -2.01 5.37
C PHE A 246 -2.81 -2.31 6.11
N ALA A 247 -2.10 -3.37 5.71
CA ALA A 247 -0.91 -3.86 6.39
C ALA A 247 0.14 -4.33 5.37
N ALA A 248 1.02 -3.42 4.96
CA ALA A 248 2.22 -3.73 4.19
C ALA A 248 3.33 -2.72 4.49
N ASP A 249 3.64 -1.83 3.54
CA ASP A 249 4.75 -0.87 3.68
C ASP A 249 4.42 0.22 4.71
N LYS A 250 3.14 0.60 4.74
CA LYS A 250 2.56 1.53 5.70
C LYS A 250 1.30 0.88 6.26
N ASP A 251 1.04 1.10 7.53
CA ASP A 251 -0.20 0.66 8.18
C ASP A 251 -1.14 1.85 8.28
N PHE A 252 -2.39 1.67 7.86
CA PHE A 252 -3.42 2.69 8.02
C PHE A 252 -4.81 2.06 8.15
N PRO A 253 -5.70 2.69 8.93
CA PRO A 253 -7.03 2.16 9.17
C PRO A 253 -7.88 2.20 7.90
N LEU A 254 -8.72 1.19 7.75
CA LEU A 254 -9.71 1.06 6.69
C LEU A 254 -11.09 0.87 7.32
N LYS A 255 -12.11 1.47 6.73
CA LYS A 255 -13.50 1.34 7.17
C LYS A 255 -14.43 1.08 6.00
N LYS A 256 -15.64 0.61 6.31
CA LYS A 256 -16.74 0.49 5.35
C LYS A 256 -16.85 1.71 4.42
N GLY A 257 -16.91 1.43 3.12
CA GLY A 257 -16.99 2.42 2.05
C GLY A 257 -15.65 2.88 1.50
N ASP A 258 -14.53 2.45 2.08
CA ASP A 258 -13.21 2.67 1.50
C ASP A 258 -12.97 1.72 0.32
N ILE A 259 -12.33 2.24 -0.72
CA ILE A 259 -11.88 1.54 -1.91
C ILE A 259 -10.36 1.61 -1.93
N VAL A 260 -9.69 0.47 -1.82
CA VAL A 260 -8.24 0.37 -1.92
C VAL A 260 -7.90 -0.12 -3.32
N PHE A 261 -7.31 0.74 -4.14
CA PHE A 261 -6.74 0.35 -5.43
C PHE A 261 -5.29 -0.09 -5.22
N VAL A 262 -4.97 -1.29 -5.70
CA VAL A 262 -3.66 -1.92 -5.59
C VAL A 262 -3.07 -2.08 -6.99
N PRO A 263 -2.09 -1.25 -7.36
CA PRO A 263 -1.42 -1.38 -8.64
C PRO A 263 -0.65 -2.70 -8.78
N GLU A 264 -0.40 -3.11 -10.02
CA GLU A 264 0.49 -4.21 -10.36
C GLU A 264 1.79 -4.14 -9.54
N SER A 265 2.20 -5.29 -9.01
CA SER A 265 3.42 -5.50 -8.23
C SER A 265 3.50 -4.71 -6.91
N ALA A 266 2.48 -3.94 -6.53
CA ALA A 266 2.44 -3.26 -5.25
C ALA A 266 2.29 -4.26 -4.09
N ASN A 267 3.10 -4.07 -3.06
CA ASN A 267 3.04 -4.89 -1.86
C ASN A 267 1.86 -4.44 -1.00
N HIS A 268 1.02 -5.39 -0.62
CA HIS A 268 -0.17 -5.12 0.15
C HIS A 268 -0.54 -6.32 1.02
N GLY A 269 -1.29 -6.03 2.08
CA GLY A 269 -1.82 -6.99 3.03
C GLY A 269 -2.92 -6.31 3.83
N PHE A 270 -3.64 -7.09 4.63
CA PHE A 270 -4.76 -6.57 5.42
C PHE A 270 -4.78 -7.27 6.77
N LYS A 271 -5.18 -6.57 7.81
CA LYS A 271 -5.35 -7.15 9.14
C LYS A 271 -6.54 -6.57 9.87
N THR A 272 -6.98 -7.29 10.89
CA THR A 272 -7.92 -6.79 11.91
C THR A 272 -7.24 -6.81 13.27
N GLU A 273 -7.62 -5.90 14.16
CA GLU A 273 -7.29 -6.01 15.58
C GLU A 273 -8.22 -7.04 16.27
N ALA A 274 -7.97 -7.29 17.55
CA ALA A 274 -8.92 -8.04 18.38
C ALA A 274 -10.31 -7.38 18.32
N ASP A 275 -11.37 -8.20 18.26
CA ASP A 275 -12.78 -7.76 18.16
C ASP A 275 -13.16 -6.98 16.88
N GLN A 276 -12.24 -6.77 15.93
CA GLN A 276 -12.56 -6.18 14.63
C GLN A 276 -12.89 -7.25 13.59
N SER A 277 -13.72 -6.89 12.61
CA SER A 277 -13.95 -7.69 11.42
C SER A 277 -14.35 -6.80 10.25
N PHE A 278 -14.09 -7.26 9.03
CA PHE A 278 -14.64 -6.64 7.84
C PHE A 278 -15.05 -7.67 6.80
N TRP A 279 -16.06 -7.32 6.00
CA TRP A 279 -16.28 -7.92 4.69
C TRP A 279 -15.84 -6.94 3.62
N ALA A 280 -15.19 -7.45 2.59
CA ALA A 280 -14.84 -6.69 1.40
C ALA A 280 -15.08 -7.53 0.15
N LEU A 281 -15.03 -6.85 -0.99
CA LEU A 281 -14.92 -7.49 -2.30
C LEU A 281 -13.50 -7.35 -2.79
N SER A 282 -12.92 -8.47 -3.23
CA SER A 282 -11.65 -8.50 -3.94
C SER A 282 -11.94 -8.60 -5.43
N VAL A 283 -11.63 -7.54 -6.16
CA VAL A 283 -11.89 -7.39 -7.60
C VAL A 283 -10.55 -7.41 -8.34
N GLN A 284 -10.45 -8.23 -9.39
CA GLN A 284 -9.33 -8.19 -10.33
C GLN A 284 -9.85 -7.96 -11.74
N PHE A 285 -9.05 -7.24 -12.54
CA PHE A 285 -9.34 -6.98 -13.95
C PHE A 285 -8.72 -8.08 -14.85
N ASN A 286 -9.01 -9.33 -14.49
CA ASN A 286 -8.45 -10.54 -15.10
C ASN A 286 -9.49 -11.68 -14.98
N PRO A 287 -9.52 -12.69 -15.87
CA PRO A 287 -10.58 -13.71 -15.85
C PRO A 287 -10.55 -14.65 -14.64
N THR A 288 -9.41 -14.75 -13.96
CA THR A 288 -9.19 -15.69 -12.86
C THR A 288 -8.83 -14.89 -11.61
N GLY A 289 -9.46 -15.21 -10.48
CA GLY A 289 -9.13 -14.63 -9.19
C GLY A 289 -7.76 -15.08 -8.68
N LEU A 290 -7.18 -14.29 -7.77
CA LEU A 290 -5.83 -14.50 -7.21
C LEU A 290 -5.65 -15.88 -6.54
N TYR A 291 -6.70 -16.37 -5.90
CA TYR A 291 -6.69 -17.56 -5.03
C TYR A 291 -7.61 -18.68 -5.54
N GLU A 292 -7.95 -18.70 -6.83
CA GLU A 292 -8.78 -19.79 -7.39
C GLU A 292 -8.08 -21.15 -7.33
N SER A 293 -6.75 -21.16 -7.44
CA SER A 293 -5.92 -22.35 -7.22
C SER A 293 -5.17 -22.21 -5.89
N GLN A 294 -5.59 -22.96 -4.87
CA GLN A 294 -4.97 -22.91 -3.54
C GLN A 294 -3.51 -23.38 -3.55
N GLU A 295 -3.15 -24.32 -4.43
CA GLU A 295 -1.78 -24.88 -4.53
C GLU A 295 -0.86 -24.06 -5.46
N SER A 296 -1.44 -23.13 -6.22
CA SER A 296 -0.68 -22.28 -7.14
C SER A 296 -1.40 -20.94 -7.28
N PRO A 297 -1.53 -20.17 -6.18
CA PRO A 297 -2.17 -18.87 -6.24
C PRO A 297 -1.30 -17.90 -7.06
N ARG A 298 -1.93 -16.88 -7.65
CA ARG A 298 -1.22 -15.90 -8.48
C ARG A 298 -0.61 -14.76 -7.67
N VAL A 299 -0.13 -15.07 -6.48
CA VAL A 299 0.47 -14.10 -5.57
C VAL A 299 1.85 -14.58 -5.14
N LYS A 300 2.72 -13.63 -4.82
CA LYS A 300 3.98 -13.89 -4.14
C LYS A 300 3.91 -13.26 -2.75
N PHE A 301 3.81 -14.09 -1.72
CA PHE A 301 3.97 -13.67 -0.34
C PHE A 301 5.41 -13.23 -0.07
N LEU A 302 5.56 -12.17 0.71
CA LEU A 302 6.88 -11.66 1.10
C LEU A 302 7.37 -12.43 2.32
N SER A 303 8.63 -12.86 2.27
CA SER A 303 9.30 -13.38 3.47
C SER A 303 9.44 -12.26 4.53
N LYS A 304 9.59 -12.63 5.80
CA LYS A 304 9.87 -11.64 6.86
C LYS A 304 11.15 -10.84 6.58
N PHE A 305 12.14 -11.47 5.94
CA PHE A 305 13.35 -10.82 5.43
C PHE A 305 13.05 -9.71 4.41
N ASP A 306 12.26 -10.04 3.38
CA ASP A 306 11.89 -9.08 2.34
C ASP A 306 11.09 -7.91 2.94
N GLN A 307 10.18 -8.20 3.87
CA GLN A 307 9.40 -7.18 4.59
C GLN A 307 10.32 -6.24 5.40
N LEU A 308 11.35 -6.77 6.07
CA LEU A 308 12.33 -6.00 6.85
C LEU A 308 13.14 -5.03 5.99
N ILE A 309 13.63 -5.49 4.83
CA ILE A 309 14.36 -4.66 3.87
C ILE A 309 13.45 -3.55 3.33
N GLN A 310 12.25 -3.93 2.87
CA GLN A 310 11.35 -2.98 2.26
C GLN A 310 10.91 -1.89 3.24
N ARG A 311 10.54 -2.28 4.46
CA ARG A 311 10.21 -1.35 5.52
C ARG A 311 11.35 -0.39 5.82
N ASN A 312 12.59 -0.88 5.82
CA ASN A 312 13.76 -0.02 6.02
C ASN A 312 13.88 1.07 4.95
N ASN A 313 13.73 0.68 3.69
CA ASN A 313 13.81 1.61 2.56
C ASN A 313 12.69 2.65 2.63
N GLN A 314 11.47 2.25 3.01
CA GLN A 314 10.36 3.19 3.19
C GLN A 314 10.63 4.18 4.33
N ILE A 315 11.14 3.72 5.48
CA ILE A 315 11.48 4.60 6.59
C ILE A 315 12.60 5.57 6.18
N ALA A 316 13.59 5.10 5.42
CA ALA A 316 14.68 5.92 4.90
C ALA A 316 14.19 7.02 3.93
N GLU A 317 13.25 6.70 3.05
CA GLU A 317 12.60 7.67 2.15
C GLU A 317 11.77 8.71 2.92
N ASP A 318 10.99 8.27 3.90
CA ASP A 318 10.19 9.14 4.76
C ASP A 318 11.10 10.04 5.61
N PHE A 319 12.21 9.50 6.12
CA PHE A 319 13.25 10.23 6.86
C PHE A 319 13.83 11.38 6.02
N PHE A 320 14.20 11.11 4.76
CA PHE A 320 14.72 12.15 3.87
C PHE A 320 13.67 13.21 3.53
N SER A 321 12.45 12.78 3.20
CA SER A 321 11.39 13.68 2.68
C SER A 321 10.79 14.58 3.76
N ASN A 322 10.67 14.06 4.99
CA ASN A 322 9.97 14.73 6.09
C ASN A 322 10.89 15.51 7.03
N ASN A 323 12.20 15.24 7.04
CA ASN A 323 13.11 15.94 7.95
C ASN A 323 13.52 17.32 7.37
N HIS A 324 13.20 18.40 8.10
CA HIS A 324 13.48 19.77 7.67
C HIS A 324 14.98 20.04 7.49
N THR A 325 15.86 19.34 8.19
CA THR A 325 17.32 19.52 8.08
C THR A 325 17.80 19.32 6.63
N PHE A 326 17.20 18.41 5.86
CA PHE A 326 17.52 18.19 4.43
C PHE A 326 16.96 19.27 3.50
N LYS A 327 16.23 20.25 4.02
CA LYS A 327 15.70 21.40 3.26
C LYS A 327 16.49 22.68 3.55
N MET A 328 17.49 22.61 4.44
CA MET A 328 18.28 23.76 4.85
C MET A 328 19.42 24.05 3.87
N ASN A 329 19.73 25.34 3.69
CA ASN A 329 20.90 25.77 2.92
C ASN A 329 22.11 25.96 3.85
N ILE A 330 23.26 25.39 3.45
CA ILE A 330 24.54 25.65 4.10
C ILE A 330 25.22 26.81 3.38
N ASP A 331 24.74 28.02 3.66
CA ASP A 331 25.09 29.28 2.97
C ASP A 331 26.19 30.10 3.67
N SER A 332 26.86 29.53 4.67
CA SER A 332 28.01 30.15 5.31
C SER A 332 29.04 29.13 5.76
N ILE A 333 30.29 29.56 5.84
CA ILE A 333 31.38 28.79 6.45
C ILE A 333 31.08 28.47 7.92
N GLU A 334 30.36 29.34 8.63
CA GLU A 334 29.96 29.12 10.02
C GLU A 334 28.97 27.97 10.17
N LYS A 335 27.92 27.90 9.32
CA LYS A 335 26.99 26.77 9.31
C LYS A 335 27.69 25.47 8.90
N GLN A 336 28.55 25.52 7.90
CA GLN A 336 29.37 24.37 7.54
C GLN A 336 30.25 23.92 8.71
N ASN A 337 30.80 24.86 9.46
CA ASN A 337 31.60 24.59 10.64
C ASN A 337 30.77 23.88 11.72
N ILE A 338 29.58 24.39 12.04
CA ILE A 338 28.64 23.76 12.99
C ILE A 338 28.27 22.34 12.54
N LEU A 339 28.00 22.14 11.25
CA LEU A 339 27.70 20.82 10.69
C LEU A 339 28.82 19.81 10.98
N LEU A 340 30.06 20.18 10.67
CA LEU A 340 31.23 19.34 10.93
C LEU A 340 31.43 19.10 12.44
N ASP A 341 31.12 20.08 13.29
CA ASP A 341 31.18 19.95 14.74
C ASP A 341 30.19 18.90 15.26
N CYS A 342 28.97 18.88 14.72
CA CYS A 342 27.97 17.86 15.03
C CYS A 342 28.41 16.47 14.55
N LEU A 343 28.97 16.39 13.33
CA LEU A 343 29.46 15.13 12.77
C LEU A 343 30.61 14.53 13.57
N GLN A 344 31.46 15.35 14.20
CA GLN A 344 32.49 14.83 15.10
C GLN A 344 31.89 14.06 16.26
N VAL A 345 30.78 14.55 16.84
CA VAL A 345 30.11 13.85 17.95
C VAL A 345 29.72 12.44 17.52
N MET A 346 29.11 12.29 16.35
CA MET A 346 28.78 10.98 15.78
C MET A 346 30.03 10.15 15.51
N SER A 347 31.02 10.72 14.83
CA SER A 347 32.24 9.99 14.42
C SER A 347 33.02 9.43 15.62
N ASP A 348 33.15 10.20 16.71
CA ASP A 348 33.78 9.72 17.95
C ASP A 348 33.03 8.51 18.55
N HIS A 349 31.69 8.55 18.55
CA HIS A 349 30.87 7.46 19.09
C HIS A 349 30.85 6.26 18.16
N PHE A 350 30.80 6.50 16.86
CA PHE A 350 30.81 5.47 15.83
C PHE A 350 32.13 4.69 15.85
N GLN A 351 33.26 5.37 16.04
CA GLN A 351 34.55 4.68 16.23
C GLN A 351 34.52 3.73 17.44
N ARG A 352 33.95 4.16 18.59
CA ARG A 352 33.77 3.31 19.78
C ARG A 352 32.81 2.15 19.52
N LEU A 353 31.71 2.43 18.81
CA LEU A 353 30.74 1.43 18.39
C LEU A 353 31.40 0.32 17.57
N MET A 354 32.25 0.68 16.59
CA MET A 354 32.93 -0.30 15.74
C MET A 354 33.90 -1.19 16.52
N TYR A 355 34.69 -0.62 17.46
CA TYR A 355 35.53 -1.43 18.34
C TYR A 355 34.73 -2.45 19.16
N LEU A 356 33.63 -2.01 19.78
CA LEU A 356 32.78 -2.88 20.58
C LEU A 356 32.11 -3.95 19.73
N ARG A 357 31.64 -3.58 18.54
CA ARG A 357 30.99 -4.50 17.61
C ARG A 357 31.91 -5.65 17.21
N VAL A 358 33.18 -5.36 16.90
CA VAL A 358 34.16 -6.40 16.60
C VAL A 358 34.49 -7.22 17.85
N GLY A 359 34.70 -6.55 19.00
CA GLY A 359 35.10 -7.22 20.24
C GLY A 359 34.03 -8.13 20.86
N LEU A 360 32.74 -7.85 20.61
CA LEU A 360 31.61 -8.64 21.11
C LEU A 360 31.12 -9.71 20.13
N CYS A 361 31.70 -9.78 18.92
CA CYS A 361 31.28 -10.73 17.90
C CYS A 361 31.83 -12.14 18.19
N ASP A 362 30.92 -13.09 18.34
CA ASP A 362 31.22 -14.51 18.57
C ASP A 362 30.97 -15.40 17.34
N SER A 363 30.44 -14.82 16.24
CA SER A 363 30.13 -15.54 15.00
C SER A 363 31.18 -15.28 13.93
N LYS A 364 31.70 -16.35 13.31
CA LYS A 364 32.70 -16.24 12.23
C LYS A 364 32.17 -15.51 10.99
N ALA A 365 30.92 -15.76 10.60
CA ALA A 365 30.32 -15.14 9.42
C ALA A 365 30.15 -13.63 9.63
N HIS A 366 29.56 -13.23 10.76
CA HIS A 366 29.41 -11.84 11.15
C HIS A 366 30.76 -11.15 11.38
N GLY A 367 31.70 -11.84 12.04
CA GLY A 367 33.03 -11.32 12.34
C GLY A 367 33.81 -10.90 11.11
N LYS A 368 33.63 -11.61 9.97
CA LYS A 368 34.21 -11.19 8.68
C LYS A 368 33.67 -9.81 8.27
N VAL A 369 32.35 -9.66 8.21
CA VAL A 369 31.68 -8.42 7.81
C VAL A 369 32.05 -7.27 8.76
N PHE A 370 32.04 -7.54 10.08
CA PHE A 370 32.27 -6.51 11.09
C PHE A 370 33.72 -6.03 11.09
N MET A 371 34.66 -6.94 10.84
CA MET A 371 36.08 -6.59 10.73
C MET A 371 36.36 -5.80 9.45
N GLU A 372 35.77 -6.20 8.32
CA GLU A 372 35.90 -5.49 7.04
C GLU A 372 35.44 -4.03 7.19
N HIS A 373 34.21 -3.84 7.67
CA HIS A 373 33.67 -2.50 7.92
C HIS A 373 34.48 -1.72 8.96
N PHE A 374 34.95 -2.36 10.05
CA PHE A 374 35.79 -1.69 11.04
C PHE A 374 37.11 -1.16 10.45
N LEU A 375 37.74 -1.92 9.55
CA LEU A 375 39.01 -1.53 8.95
C LEU A 375 38.87 -0.34 8.00
N GLU A 376 37.73 -0.25 7.30
CA GLU A 376 37.40 0.88 6.42
C GLU A 376 37.14 2.15 7.24
N GLU A 377 36.45 2.03 8.37
CA GLU A 377 36.06 3.16 9.22
C GLU A 377 37.14 3.63 10.20
N LEU A 378 38.23 2.88 10.33
CA LEU A 378 39.24 3.12 11.35
C LEU A 378 39.97 4.45 11.14
N GLY A 379 39.76 5.39 12.06
CA GLY A 379 40.44 6.67 12.12
C GLY A 379 39.74 7.81 11.39
N HIS A 380 38.51 7.59 10.89
CA HIS A 380 37.67 8.64 10.33
C HIS A 380 37.42 9.78 11.34
N ASP A 381 37.26 9.45 12.63
CA ASP A 381 37.13 10.40 13.74
C ASP A 381 38.32 11.38 13.83
N LYS A 382 39.54 10.85 13.74
CA LYS A 382 40.78 11.63 13.79
C LYS A 382 41.00 12.44 12.52
N SER A 383 40.59 11.91 11.37
CA SER A 383 40.66 12.62 10.09
C SER A 383 39.72 13.83 10.09
N LEU A 384 38.49 13.66 10.57
CA LEU A 384 37.54 14.77 10.74
C LEU A 384 38.05 15.82 11.73
N ALA A 385 38.63 15.40 12.86
CA ALA A 385 39.19 16.33 13.84
C ALA A 385 40.32 17.18 13.24
N LYS A 386 41.18 16.58 12.41
CA LYS A 386 42.26 17.29 11.68
C LYS A 386 41.71 18.26 10.64
N GLU A 387 40.62 17.92 9.95
CA GLU A 387 39.95 18.81 9.00
C GLU A 387 39.36 20.03 9.71
N ARG A 388 38.66 19.81 10.83
CA ARG A 388 37.95 20.86 11.59
C ARG A 388 38.86 21.89 12.25
N LYS A 389 40.05 21.47 12.72
CA LYS A 389 41.07 22.29 13.41
C LYS A 389 40.52 23.14 14.56
N ARG A 390 39.55 22.59 15.31
CA ARG A 390 38.94 23.28 16.45
C ARG A 390 38.44 22.27 17.49
N GLU A 391 38.07 22.78 18.66
CA GLU A 391 37.55 21.95 19.74
C GLU A 391 36.19 21.36 19.39
N LYS A 392 35.91 20.19 19.94
CA LYS A 392 34.61 19.52 19.79
C LYS A 392 33.54 20.28 20.58
N ILE A 393 32.35 20.39 19.99
CA ILE A 393 31.18 20.92 20.70
C ILE A 393 30.64 19.86 21.67
N TRP A 394 30.05 20.34 22.76
CA TRP A 394 29.25 19.49 23.64
C TRP A 394 27.79 19.91 23.52
N ASP A 395 26.95 18.98 23.08
CA ASP A 395 25.50 19.15 23.04
C ASP A 395 24.84 17.90 23.64
N PRO A 396 23.97 18.06 24.66
CA PRO A 396 23.43 16.93 25.40
C PRO A 396 22.55 16.01 24.53
N ILE A 397 21.88 16.54 23.51
CA ILE A 397 21.00 15.75 22.63
C ILE A 397 21.86 14.97 21.63
N LEU A 398 22.87 15.60 21.02
CA LEU A 398 23.81 14.91 20.12
C LEU A 398 24.58 13.80 20.86
N GLU A 399 25.15 14.11 22.03
CA GLU A 399 25.89 13.15 22.86
C GLU A 399 25.01 11.97 23.29
N SER A 400 23.79 12.23 23.78
CA SER A 400 22.88 11.17 24.24
C SER A 400 22.40 10.29 23.10
N SER A 401 22.06 10.88 21.94
CA SER A 401 21.61 10.12 20.76
C SER A 401 22.71 9.22 20.22
N CYS A 402 23.95 9.70 20.15
CA CYS A 402 25.08 8.89 19.70
C CYS A 402 25.49 7.82 20.74
N ALA A 403 25.47 8.16 22.03
CA ALA A 403 25.77 7.23 23.11
C ALA A 403 24.75 6.08 23.19
N TRP A 404 23.49 6.31 22.81
CA TRP A 404 22.47 5.27 22.77
C TRP A 404 22.89 4.09 21.89
N PHE A 405 23.42 4.34 20.68
CA PHE A 405 23.89 3.28 19.79
C PHE A 405 25.05 2.47 20.41
N VAL A 406 26.01 3.16 21.02
CA VAL A 406 27.15 2.53 21.71
C VAL A 406 26.68 1.65 22.86
N GLN A 407 25.76 2.13 23.68
CA GLN A 407 25.20 1.39 24.81
C GLN A 407 24.36 0.20 24.34
N ARG A 408 23.52 0.41 23.33
CA ARG A 408 22.66 -0.64 22.77
C ARG A 408 23.47 -1.79 22.23
N ASN A 409 24.61 -1.51 21.58
CA ASN A 409 25.52 -2.53 21.03
C ASN A 409 26.00 -3.60 22.03
N TYR A 410 26.07 -3.29 23.33
CA TYR A 410 26.40 -4.27 24.37
C TYR A 410 25.32 -5.33 24.57
N LEU A 411 24.07 -5.00 24.27
CA LEU A 411 22.90 -5.83 24.54
C LEU A 411 22.41 -6.62 23.32
N LEU A 412 22.81 -6.21 22.12
CA LEU A 412 22.36 -6.80 20.87
C LEU A 412 23.10 -8.09 20.53
N ASP A 413 22.43 -9.03 19.87
CA ASP A 413 23.11 -10.12 19.16
C ASP A 413 23.76 -9.63 17.85
N ASN A 414 24.50 -10.50 17.14
CA ASN A 414 25.20 -10.08 15.92
C ASN A 414 24.24 -9.67 14.79
N SER A 415 23.09 -10.32 14.68
CA SER A 415 22.10 -10.04 13.64
C SER A 415 21.40 -8.71 13.91
N GLU A 416 21.04 -8.45 15.17
CA GLU A 416 20.55 -7.15 15.63
C GLU A 416 21.57 -6.01 15.40
N ARG A 417 22.88 -6.28 15.53
CA ARG A 417 23.92 -5.30 15.19
C ARG A 417 23.93 -4.94 13.70
N ILE A 418 23.59 -5.87 12.81
CA ILE A 418 23.43 -5.57 11.37
C ILE A 418 22.25 -4.64 11.15
N ILE A 419 21.12 -4.89 11.82
CA ILE A 419 19.94 -3.99 11.76
C ILE A 419 20.34 -2.58 12.15
N MET A 420 20.93 -2.43 13.35
CA MET A 420 21.23 -1.11 13.90
C MET A 420 22.31 -0.38 13.11
N VAL A 421 23.38 -1.07 12.69
CA VAL A 421 24.49 -0.42 12.00
C VAL A 421 24.21 -0.29 10.51
N GLN A 422 24.12 -1.39 9.77
CA GLN A 422 23.99 -1.32 8.31
C GLN A 422 22.65 -0.76 7.87
N MET A 423 21.55 -1.31 8.37
CA MET A 423 20.24 -0.91 7.86
C MET A 423 19.87 0.50 8.31
N VAL A 424 20.40 1.01 9.44
CA VAL A 424 20.01 2.33 9.97
C VAL A 424 21.15 3.34 9.95
N LEU A 425 22.26 3.12 10.64
CA LEU A 425 23.36 4.10 10.71
C LEU A 425 23.98 4.35 9.33
N GLU A 426 24.38 3.30 8.62
CA GLU A 426 24.98 3.43 7.27
C GLU A 426 23.97 3.96 6.26
N LYS A 427 22.72 3.48 6.30
CA LYS A 427 21.67 4.00 5.42
C LYS A 427 21.44 5.50 5.62
N CYS A 428 21.41 5.95 6.88
CA CYS A 428 21.30 7.36 7.22
C CYS A 428 22.55 8.13 6.76
N ALA A 429 23.75 7.59 6.98
CA ALA A 429 25.01 8.19 6.55
C ALA A 429 25.03 8.38 5.02
N HIS A 430 24.67 7.35 4.26
CA HIS A 430 24.57 7.40 2.81
C HIS A 430 23.65 8.53 2.32
N ILE A 431 22.43 8.62 2.87
CA ILE A 431 21.46 9.68 2.54
C ILE A 431 22.03 11.05 2.90
N PHE A 432 22.58 11.17 4.10
CA PHE A 432 23.08 12.43 4.63
C PHE A 432 24.26 12.96 3.82
N TYR A 433 25.29 12.14 3.60
CA TYR A 433 26.49 12.55 2.88
C TYR A 433 26.19 12.81 1.40
N SER A 434 25.35 11.99 0.77
CA SER A 434 24.90 12.22 -0.61
C SER A 434 24.16 13.56 -0.77
N HIS A 435 23.35 13.95 0.22
CA HIS A 435 22.69 15.24 0.21
C HIS A 435 23.67 16.39 0.45
N PHE A 436 24.38 16.35 1.59
CA PHE A 436 25.19 17.49 2.03
C PHE A 436 26.41 17.74 1.17
N ALA A 437 27.05 16.71 0.59
CA ALA A 437 28.19 16.88 -0.31
C ALA A 437 27.92 17.83 -1.48
N ASN A 438 26.66 17.91 -1.93
CA ASN A 438 26.24 18.74 -3.06
C ASN A 438 25.91 20.20 -2.71
N ILE A 439 25.79 20.54 -1.42
CA ILE A 439 25.32 21.86 -0.97
C ILE A 439 26.32 22.63 -0.09
N LEU A 440 27.50 22.06 0.19
CA LEU A 440 28.55 22.77 0.93
C LEU A 440 29.20 23.89 0.11
N GLN A 441 29.54 25.00 0.76
CA GLN A 441 30.33 26.07 0.15
C GLN A 441 31.77 25.65 -0.13
N LYS A 442 32.38 24.95 0.84
CA LYS A 442 33.74 24.44 0.72
C LYS A 442 33.69 22.92 0.74
N LYS A 443 34.46 22.30 -0.15
CA LYS A 443 34.65 20.85 -0.15
C LYS A 443 35.16 20.39 1.22
N SER A 444 34.41 19.50 1.86
CA SER A 444 34.86 18.74 3.03
C SER A 444 35.40 17.39 2.58
N GLU A 445 36.58 17.01 3.03
CA GLU A 445 37.20 15.72 2.69
C GLU A 445 36.41 14.59 3.32
N HIS A 446 36.03 14.73 4.60
CA HIS A 446 35.19 13.77 5.32
C HIS A 446 33.87 13.51 4.60
N ILE A 447 33.09 14.56 4.29
CA ILE A 447 31.78 14.39 3.66
C ILE A 447 31.89 13.79 2.25
N HIS A 448 32.95 14.13 1.49
CA HIS A 448 33.12 13.60 0.14
C HIS A 448 33.66 12.16 0.11
N SER A 449 34.47 11.75 1.09
CA SER A 449 34.92 10.36 1.17
C SER A 449 33.72 9.45 1.39
N HIS A 450 32.82 9.81 2.31
CA HIS A 450 31.65 9.00 2.64
C HIS A 450 30.57 8.98 1.54
N MET A 451 30.60 9.93 0.59
CA MET A 451 29.71 9.88 -0.58
C MET A 451 30.12 8.81 -1.61
N HIS A 452 31.41 8.48 -1.70
CA HIS A 452 31.95 7.60 -2.75
C HIS A 452 32.57 6.30 -2.22
N ALA A 453 33.09 6.31 -0.99
CA ALA A 453 33.73 5.16 -0.37
C ALA A 453 32.72 4.23 0.31
N ASP A 454 31.61 4.77 0.82
CA ASP A 454 30.62 4.01 1.60
C ASP A 454 29.53 3.37 0.72
N GLU A 455 29.75 3.28 -0.60
CA GLU A 455 28.79 2.67 -1.52
C GLU A 455 28.66 1.17 -1.19
N GLY A 456 27.50 0.78 -0.65
CA GLY A 456 27.18 -0.61 -0.28
C GLY A 456 27.39 -0.95 1.20
N HIS A 457 27.89 -0.03 2.03
CA HIS A 457 28.00 -0.27 3.48
C HIS A 457 26.64 -0.61 4.11
N ASP A 458 25.57 0.04 3.66
CA ASP A 458 24.19 -0.19 4.11
C ASP A 458 23.62 -1.56 3.72
N GLU A 459 24.29 -2.28 2.82
CA GLU A 459 23.93 -3.64 2.37
C GLU A 459 24.85 -4.73 2.97
N MET A 460 25.98 -4.34 3.56
CA MET A 460 27.00 -5.29 4.05
C MET A 460 26.46 -6.25 5.10
N GLY A 461 26.43 -7.54 4.75
CA GLY A 461 26.02 -8.61 5.66
C GLY A 461 24.52 -8.69 5.92
N VAL A 462 23.68 -7.85 5.28
CA VAL A 462 22.21 -7.92 5.40
C VAL A 462 21.69 -9.31 5.02
N GLU A 463 22.28 -9.96 4.03
CA GLU A 463 21.94 -11.35 3.63
C GLU A 463 22.12 -12.39 4.76
N LEU A 464 22.93 -12.11 5.79
CA LEU A 464 23.06 -13.01 6.95
C LEU A 464 21.77 -13.10 7.77
N LEU A 465 20.86 -12.14 7.61
CA LEU A 465 19.57 -12.12 8.30
C LEU A 465 18.55 -13.05 7.65
N LYS A 466 18.73 -13.39 6.37
CA LYS A 466 17.74 -14.11 5.56
C LYS A 466 17.35 -15.46 6.15
N ASP A 467 18.30 -16.13 6.78
CA ASP A 467 18.12 -17.47 7.37
C ASP A 467 17.79 -17.42 8.88
N GLU A 468 17.57 -16.23 9.45
CA GLU A 468 17.13 -16.09 10.84
C GLU A 468 15.69 -16.61 11.04
N PRO A 469 15.38 -17.18 12.20
CA PRO A 469 14.04 -17.70 12.45
C PRO A 469 13.01 -16.58 12.62
N ASP A 470 11.78 -16.82 12.11
CA ASP A 470 10.69 -15.82 12.06
C ASP A 470 10.43 -15.10 13.38
N TYR A 471 10.57 -15.77 14.53
CA TYR A 471 10.32 -15.16 15.85
C TYR A 471 11.25 -13.98 16.17
N LYS A 472 12.43 -13.90 15.53
CA LYS A 472 13.35 -12.77 15.72
C LYS A 472 12.94 -11.52 14.93
N TYR A 473 12.17 -11.67 13.86
CA TYR A 473 11.84 -10.54 12.99
C TYR A 473 10.98 -9.49 13.67
N GLU A 474 10.07 -9.88 14.58
CA GLU A 474 9.32 -8.93 15.39
C GLU A 474 10.26 -8.03 16.21
N ARG A 475 11.33 -8.62 16.75
CA ARG A 475 12.38 -7.87 17.44
C ARG A 475 13.18 -6.99 16.48
N TYR A 476 13.47 -7.44 15.26
CA TYR A 476 14.19 -6.65 14.25
C TYR A 476 13.39 -5.44 13.79
N PHE A 477 12.08 -5.58 13.55
CA PHE A 477 11.20 -4.48 13.19
C PHE A 477 11.15 -3.40 14.27
N GLU A 478 11.04 -3.79 15.55
CA GLU A 478 11.07 -2.85 16.66
C GLU A 478 12.44 -2.18 16.82
N LEU A 479 13.54 -2.93 16.73
CA LEU A 479 14.89 -2.35 16.81
C LEU A 479 15.16 -1.36 15.68
N GLN A 480 14.71 -1.66 14.46
CA GLN A 480 14.79 -0.76 13.31
C GLN A 480 14.02 0.55 13.59
N LYS A 481 12.79 0.47 14.10
CA LYS A 481 11.96 1.62 14.47
C LYS A 481 12.59 2.47 15.58
N GLU A 482 13.09 1.83 16.64
CA GLU A 482 13.81 2.50 17.74
C GLU A 482 15.02 3.27 17.18
N SER A 483 15.85 2.59 16.38
CA SER A 483 17.10 3.13 15.83
C SER A 483 16.86 4.33 14.90
N TRP A 484 15.88 4.24 13.98
CA TRP A 484 15.52 5.36 13.10
C TRP A 484 14.94 6.55 13.87
N SER A 485 14.25 6.29 14.98
CA SER A 485 13.72 7.35 15.85
C SER A 485 14.85 8.14 16.54
N ILE A 486 15.89 7.44 17.00
CA ILE A 486 17.10 8.08 17.56
C ILE A 486 17.89 8.82 16.48
N MET A 487 18.00 8.27 15.26
CA MET A 487 18.63 8.99 14.13
C MET A 487 17.87 10.25 13.74
N ASN A 488 16.54 10.20 13.72
CA ASN A 488 15.72 11.39 13.51
C ASN A 488 15.99 12.47 14.56
N LEU A 489 16.09 12.09 15.83
CA LEU A 489 16.43 13.02 16.92
C LEU A 489 17.80 13.69 16.70
N PHE A 490 18.82 12.90 16.34
CA PHE A 490 20.16 13.41 16.04
C PHE A 490 20.15 14.41 14.88
N ILE A 491 19.49 14.06 13.78
CA ILE A 491 19.46 14.87 12.54
C ILE A 491 18.60 16.12 12.72
N HIS A 492 17.51 16.01 13.47
CA HIS A 492 16.69 17.16 13.82
C HIS A 492 17.49 18.16 14.66
N ARG A 493 18.26 17.67 15.65
CA ARG A 493 19.12 18.52 16.47
C ARG A 493 20.20 19.23 15.67
N ILE A 494 20.78 18.57 14.66
CA ILE A 494 21.68 19.23 13.71
C ILE A 494 20.97 20.42 13.04
N GLY A 495 19.73 20.23 12.59
CA GLY A 495 18.94 21.30 11.98
C GLY A 495 18.73 22.48 12.92
N GLU A 496 18.38 22.23 14.19
CA GLU A 496 18.21 23.29 15.20
C GLU A 496 19.49 24.11 15.43
N LEU A 497 20.66 23.46 15.41
CA LEU A 497 21.95 24.13 15.60
C LEU A 497 22.41 24.91 14.37
N LEU A 498 21.84 24.64 13.19
CA LEU A 498 22.15 25.31 11.93
C LEU A 498 21.28 26.55 11.64
N GLN A 499 20.22 26.78 12.43
CA GLN A 499 19.38 27.99 12.36
C GLN A 499 20.16 29.21 12.87
#